data_AF-A0A356J4S1-F1
#
_entry.id   AF-A0A356J4S1-F1
#
_cell.length_a   1.000
_cell.length_b   1.000
_cell.length_c   1.000
_cell.angle_alpha   90.00
_cell.angle_beta   90.00
_cell.angle_gamma   90.00
#
_symmetry.space_group_name_H-M   'P 1'
#
loop_
_entity.id
_entity.type
_entity.pdbx_description
1 polymer ?
#
loop_
_entity_poly.entity_id
_entity_poly.type
_entity_poly.pdbx_seq_one_letter_code
_entity_poly.pdbx_strand_id
1 'polypeptide(L)'
;MKLKFASLAAILFAGVFGAAQAADFQENPVPAIGQNAKDKTAFDPAKKGPRVLFVGNSITLHGPSPKIGWTNNWGMAATARDKDYVHLLQKEIAAVRPDAQCCLLTVPWSIEMNFFKADWKPEQYFAWARAFKPDVIVLFFGANVPKTYDAGKMAPPPSRTFGAAIEQFLDYVDPGKKAFVLVSQGFYIRPKLDAEKQLVAQKTDRRYVFVNLEDVRTRAEVHGLYNHPNDLGMELIAARFWETLREALKR
;
A
#
# COMPACT_ATOMS: atom_id res chain seq x y z
N MET A 1 4.61 76.05 -33.98
CA MET A 1 5.52 74.94 -33.58
C MET A 1 4.78 74.11 -32.53
N LYS A 2 4.48 72.84 -32.84
CA LYS A 2 3.48 72.02 -32.16
C LYS A 2 3.97 71.50 -30.78
N LEU A 3 3.18 71.72 -29.73
CA LEU A 3 3.28 71.02 -28.45
C LEU A 3 3.04 69.51 -28.67
N LYS A 4 3.96 68.66 -28.21
CA LYS A 4 3.75 67.21 -28.09
C LYS A 4 3.50 66.88 -26.61
N PHE A 5 2.28 66.45 -26.32
CA PHE A 5 1.94 65.74 -25.10
C PHE A 5 2.59 64.34 -25.16
N ALA A 6 3.40 64.01 -24.15
CA ALA A 6 3.91 62.66 -23.95
C ALA A 6 2.99 61.94 -22.95
N SER A 7 2.25 60.94 -23.44
CA SER A 7 1.42 60.08 -22.62
C SER A 7 2.29 59.14 -21.79
N LEU A 8 2.06 59.13 -20.47
CA LEU A 8 2.59 58.11 -19.55
C LEU A 8 1.91 56.77 -19.88
N ALA A 9 2.67 55.81 -20.41
CA ALA A 9 2.24 54.41 -20.50
C ALA A 9 2.53 53.73 -19.17
N ALA A 10 1.48 53.39 -18.42
CA ALA A 10 1.58 52.53 -17.25
C ALA A 10 1.93 51.11 -17.72
N ILE A 11 3.15 50.67 -17.43
CA ILE A 11 3.57 49.27 -17.63
C ILE A 11 2.93 48.45 -16.51
N LEU A 12 1.82 47.78 -16.82
CA LEU A 12 1.31 46.69 -15.99
C LEU A 12 2.33 45.53 -16.08
N PHE A 13 3.11 45.33 -15.02
CA PHE A 13 3.79 44.06 -14.79
C PHE A 13 2.72 43.03 -14.39
N ALA A 14 2.15 42.35 -15.38
CA ALA A 14 1.46 41.10 -15.16
C ALA A 14 2.52 40.08 -14.73
N GLY A 15 2.69 39.92 -13.42
CA GLY A 15 3.47 38.83 -12.85
C GLY A 15 2.93 37.52 -13.40
N VAL A 16 3.74 36.84 -14.20
CA VAL A 16 3.53 35.44 -14.56
C VAL A 16 3.65 34.66 -13.27
N PHE A 17 2.53 34.46 -12.59
CA PHE A 17 2.41 33.36 -11.64
C PHE A 17 2.65 32.11 -12.47
N GLY A 18 3.86 31.57 -12.39
CA GLY A 18 4.13 30.22 -12.84
C GLY A 18 3.07 29.34 -12.20
N ALA A 19 2.22 28.72 -13.02
CA ALA A 19 1.36 27.66 -12.55
C ALA A 19 2.30 26.66 -11.88
N ALA A 20 2.23 26.55 -10.54
CA ALA A 20 2.86 25.44 -9.85
C ALA A 20 2.32 24.20 -10.54
N GLN A 21 3.20 23.50 -11.26
CA GLN A 21 2.85 22.22 -11.85
C GLN A 21 2.34 21.38 -10.69
N ALA A 22 1.05 21.03 -10.71
CA ALA A 22 0.46 20.25 -9.63
C ALA A 22 1.38 19.06 -9.42
N ALA A 23 1.97 18.94 -8.22
CA ALA A 23 2.88 17.86 -7.93
C ALA A 23 2.17 16.55 -8.29
N ASP A 24 2.78 15.72 -9.13
CA ASP A 24 2.20 14.41 -9.43
C ASP A 24 2.32 13.54 -8.18
N PHE A 25 1.29 13.60 -7.35
CA PHE A 25 1.18 12.82 -6.12
C PHE A 25 1.06 11.31 -6.41
N GLN A 26 0.92 10.89 -7.67
CA GLN A 26 0.79 9.49 -8.08
C GLN A 26 2.15 8.82 -8.42
N GLU A 27 3.24 9.56 -8.29
CA GLU A 27 4.59 9.00 -8.32
C GLU A 27 5.01 8.48 -6.95
N ASN A 28 5.59 7.29 -6.93
CA ASN A 28 6.27 6.72 -5.76
C ASN A 28 7.79 6.97 -5.88
N PRO A 29 8.35 7.96 -5.17
CA PRO A 29 9.78 8.29 -5.27
C PRO A 29 10.67 7.37 -4.42
N VAL A 30 10.10 6.44 -3.66
CA VAL A 30 10.84 5.63 -2.68
C VAL A 30 11.30 4.31 -3.31
N PRO A 31 12.62 4.00 -3.30
CA PRO A 31 13.13 2.74 -3.83
C PRO A 31 12.54 1.52 -3.13
N ALA A 32 12.25 0.46 -3.89
CA ALA A 32 11.75 -0.82 -3.37
C ALA A 32 12.79 -1.62 -2.56
N ILE A 33 14.08 -1.30 -2.70
CA ILE A 33 15.20 -2.04 -2.11
C ILE A 33 15.48 -1.53 -0.69
N GLY A 34 15.66 -2.46 0.25
CA GLY A 34 16.11 -2.12 1.60
C GLY A 34 15.06 -1.41 2.45
N GLN A 35 13.77 -1.50 2.08
CA GLN A 35 12.68 -0.89 2.87
C GLN A 35 12.58 -1.48 4.27
N ASN A 36 12.98 -2.75 4.48
CA ASN A 36 13.12 -3.37 5.80
C ASN A 36 14.29 -4.35 5.83
N ALA A 37 15.01 -4.37 6.96
CA ALA A 37 16.20 -5.22 7.11
C ALA A 37 15.87 -6.68 7.49
N LYS A 38 14.70 -6.94 8.11
CA LYS A 38 14.20 -8.28 8.49
C LYS A 38 12.68 -8.22 8.61
N ASP A 39 11.99 -9.28 8.19
CA ASP A 39 10.55 -9.46 8.42
C ASP A 39 10.25 -9.27 9.91
N LYS A 40 9.46 -8.24 10.25
CA LYS A 40 9.07 -8.01 11.63
C LYS A 40 7.95 -8.97 12.01
N THR A 41 8.36 -10.17 12.38
CA THR A 41 7.51 -11.18 13.01
C THR A 41 7.59 -11.04 14.53
N ALA A 42 6.89 -10.04 15.08
CA ALA A 42 6.66 -10.00 16.52
C ALA A 42 5.20 -10.33 16.79
N PHE A 43 4.92 -11.61 17.08
CA PHE A 43 3.63 -12.05 17.61
C PHE A 43 3.83 -12.63 19.00
N ASP A 44 2.84 -12.43 19.85
CA ASP A 44 2.80 -13.01 21.19
C ASP A 44 2.25 -14.44 21.09
N PRO A 45 3.08 -15.49 21.29
CA PRO A 45 2.64 -16.88 21.18
C PRO A 45 1.63 -17.29 22.26
N ALA A 46 1.49 -16.49 23.34
CA ALA A 46 0.49 -16.70 24.37
C ALA A 46 -0.92 -16.37 23.85
N LYS A 47 -1.05 -15.43 22.91
CA LYS A 47 -2.33 -15.09 22.29
C LYS A 47 -2.85 -16.25 21.44
N LYS A 48 -4.14 -16.57 21.59
CA LYS A 48 -4.82 -17.69 20.90
C LYS A 48 -5.96 -17.24 19.99
N GLY A 49 -6.17 -15.95 19.84
CA GLY A 49 -7.18 -15.37 18.96
C GLY A 49 -6.77 -15.37 17.48
N PRO A 50 -7.54 -14.66 16.64
CA PRO A 50 -7.39 -14.68 15.19
C PRO A 50 -6.03 -14.14 14.79
N ARG A 51 -5.44 -14.77 13.78
CA ARG A 51 -4.14 -14.40 13.22
C ARG A 51 -4.34 -13.50 12.01
N VAL A 52 -4.02 -12.22 12.17
CA VAL A 52 -4.15 -11.18 11.15
C VAL A 52 -2.79 -10.93 10.52
N LEU A 53 -2.67 -11.20 9.23
CA LEU A 53 -1.47 -10.93 8.44
C LEU A 53 -1.66 -9.69 7.57
N PHE A 54 -0.93 -8.62 7.88
CA PHE A 54 -0.82 -7.43 7.04
C PHE A 54 0.25 -7.68 5.98
N VAL A 55 -0.12 -7.59 4.72
CA VAL A 55 0.79 -7.75 3.58
C VAL A 55 0.83 -6.44 2.82
N GLY A 56 2.00 -5.81 2.76
CA GLY A 56 2.11 -4.52 2.10
C GLY A 56 3.53 -4.08 1.78
N ASN A 57 3.76 -2.78 1.69
CA ASN A 57 5.07 -2.20 1.32
C ASN A 57 5.49 -1.10 2.32
N SER A 58 6.25 -0.10 1.87
CA SER A 58 6.71 1.03 2.70
C SER A 58 5.59 1.72 3.48
N ILE A 59 4.37 1.75 2.93
CA ILE A 59 3.20 2.33 3.60
C ILE A 59 2.80 1.51 4.83
N THR A 60 2.97 0.18 4.78
CA THR A 60 2.72 -0.76 5.88
C THR A 60 3.84 -0.74 6.90
N LEU A 61 5.08 -0.74 6.44
CA LEU A 61 6.26 -0.67 7.29
C LEU A 61 7.47 -0.27 6.45
N HIS A 62 8.18 0.77 6.88
CA HIS A 62 9.51 1.10 6.37
C HIS A 62 10.47 1.29 7.53
N GLY A 63 11.55 0.51 7.56
CA GLY A 63 12.62 0.62 8.54
C GLY A 63 13.50 1.85 8.29
N PRO A 64 14.36 2.24 9.23
CA PRO A 64 15.17 3.45 9.06
C PRO A 64 16.04 3.40 7.80
N SER A 65 15.96 4.45 7.00
CA SER A 65 16.83 4.73 5.85
C SER A 65 17.32 6.19 5.93
N PRO A 66 18.41 6.43 6.67
CA PRO A 66 18.98 7.78 6.82
C PRO A 66 19.35 8.42 5.48
N LYS A 67 19.65 7.62 4.45
CA LYS A 67 19.98 8.08 3.10
C LYS A 67 18.86 8.88 2.42
N ILE A 68 17.60 8.64 2.80
CA ILE A 68 16.44 9.36 2.29
C ILE A 68 15.79 10.23 3.37
N GLY A 69 16.45 10.44 4.51
CA GLY A 69 15.92 11.23 5.63
C GLY A 69 14.83 10.53 6.46
N TRP A 70 14.63 9.22 6.29
CA TRP A 70 13.66 8.45 7.07
C TRP A 70 14.36 7.74 8.24
N THR A 71 14.12 8.18 9.47
CA THR A 71 14.72 7.58 10.69
C THR A 71 13.76 6.69 11.48
N ASN A 72 12.53 6.58 10.99
CA ASN A 72 11.42 5.94 11.69
C ASN A 72 11.29 4.46 11.30
N ASN A 73 10.39 3.74 11.98
CA ASN A 73 10.27 2.29 11.82
C ASN A 73 8.82 1.80 11.92
N TRP A 74 7.98 2.41 11.08
CA TRP A 74 6.53 2.27 10.98
C TRP A 74 6.09 2.66 9.55
N GLY A 75 4.79 2.77 9.27
CA GLY A 75 4.31 3.17 7.95
C GLY A 75 4.87 4.52 7.49
N MET A 76 5.48 4.56 6.31
CA MET A 76 6.17 5.76 5.82
C MET A 76 5.23 6.95 5.65
N ALA A 77 5.72 8.14 6.00
CA ALA A 77 5.03 9.44 6.06
C ALA A 77 4.01 9.65 7.18
N ALA A 78 3.68 8.63 7.98
CA ALA A 78 3.02 8.87 9.27
C ALA A 78 3.99 9.59 10.22
N THR A 79 3.50 10.61 10.92
CA THR A 79 4.34 11.41 11.82
C THR A 79 4.74 10.67 13.10
N ALA A 80 3.97 9.64 13.48
CA ALA A 80 4.24 8.80 14.64
C ALA A 80 3.77 7.36 14.40
N ARG A 81 4.32 6.43 15.18
CA ARG A 81 4.00 4.99 15.09
C ARG A 81 2.52 4.71 15.27
N ASP A 82 1.88 5.34 16.24
CA ASP A 82 0.45 5.17 16.57
C ASP A 82 -0.49 5.86 15.58
N LYS A 83 0.05 6.54 14.56
CA LYS A 83 -0.71 7.18 13.49
C LYS A 83 -0.58 6.50 12.14
N ASP A 84 0.24 5.47 12.00
CA ASP A 84 0.22 4.68 10.77
C ASP A 84 -1.04 3.80 10.72
N TYR A 85 -1.45 3.43 9.50
CA TYR A 85 -2.72 2.72 9.32
C TYR A 85 -2.72 1.33 9.98
N VAL A 86 -1.54 0.71 10.15
CA VAL A 86 -1.43 -0.63 10.72
C VAL A 86 -1.67 -0.57 12.22
N HIS A 87 -1.05 0.36 12.94
CA HIS A 87 -1.23 0.50 14.38
C HIS A 87 -2.62 1.02 14.72
N LEU A 88 -3.19 1.92 13.90
CA LEU A 88 -4.59 2.33 14.02
C LEU A 88 -5.53 1.13 13.87
N LEU A 89 -5.36 0.31 12.84
CA LEU A 89 -6.19 -0.87 12.63
C LEU A 89 -5.95 -1.96 13.69
N GLN A 90 -4.72 -2.14 14.16
CA GLN A 90 -4.40 -3.03 15.28
C GLN A 90 -5.11 -2.60 16.57
N LYS A 91 -5.22 -1.30 16.83
CA LYS A 91 -5.98 -0.76 17.98
C LYS A 91 -7.45 -1.13 17.88
N GLU A 92 -8.08 -0.94 16.73
CA GLU A 92 -9.48 -1.34 16.49
C GLU A 92 -9.69 -2.85 16.63
N ILE A 93 -8.79 -3.66 16.07
CA ILE A 93 -8.81 -5.13 16.21
C ILE A 93 -8.70 -5.53 17.68
N ALA A 94 -7.75 -4.96 18.43
CA ALA A 94 -7.54 -5.29 19.83
C ALA A 94 -8.73 -4.88 20.72
N ALA A 95 -9.49 -3.85 20.35
CA ALA A 95 -10.68 -3.42 21.08
C ALA A 95 -11.81 -4.47 21.02
N VAL A 96 -11.90 -5.25 19.93
CA VAL A 96 -12.91 -6.32 19.78
C VAL A 96 -12.37 -7.71 20.06
N ARG A 97 -11.09 -7.94 19.78
CA ARG A 97 -10.37 -9.22 19.89
C ARG A 97 -9.00 -8.96 20.54
N PRO A 98 -8.96 -8.74 21.86
CA PRO A 98 -7.69 -8.49 22.58
C PRO A 98 -6.71 -9.67 22.48
N ASP A 99 -7.24 -10.87 22.21
CA ASP A 99 -6.53 -12.11 21.95
C ASP A 99 -5.97 -12.24 20.52
N ALA A 100 -6.24 -11.29 19.62
CA ALA A 100 -5.75 -11.32 18.24
C ALA A 100 -4.23 -11.16 18.14
N GLN A 101 -3.65 -11.84 17.15
CA GLN A 101 -2.23 -11.78 16.79
C GLN A 101 -2.10 -11.05 15.47
N CYS A 102 -1.23 -10.04 15.40
CA CYS A 102 -1.00 -9.27 14.18
C CYS A 102 0.46 -9.42 13.73
N CYS A 103 0.66 -9.76 12.45
CA CYS A 103 1.98 -9.87 11.81
C CYS A 103 2.04 -8.99 10.57
N LEU A 104 3.21 -8.44 10.27
CA LEU A 104 3.44 -7.63 9.08
C LEU A 104 4.43 -8.35 8.15
N LEU A 105 4.04 -8.51 6.89
CA LEU A 105 4.84 -9.02 5.79
C LEU A 105 5.02 -7.90 4.77
N THR A 106 6.26 -7.49 4.51
CA THR A 106 6.53 -6.51 3.45
C THR A 106 6.95 -7.20 2.16
N VAL A 107 6.33 -6.82 1.04
CA VAL A 107 6.48 -7.46 -0.27
C VAL A 107 7.04 -6.60 -1.42
N PRO A 108 7.78 -5.48 -1.20
CA PRO A 108 8.32 -4.69 -2.30
C PRO A 108 9.30 -5.50 -3.15
N TRP A 109 10.21 -6.22 -2.51
CA TRP A 109 11.11 -7.12 -3.22
C TRP A 109 10.43 -8.44 -3.57
N SER A 110 9.85 -9.13 -2.59
CA SER A 110 9.40 -10.51 -2.76
C SER A 110 8.19 -10.67 -3.67
N ILE A 111 7.37 -9.64 -3.92
CA ILE A 111 6.29 -9.69 -4.93
C ILE A 111 6.45 -8.56 -5.94
N GLU A 112 6.34 -7.28 -5.52
CA GLU A 112 6.14 -6.14 -6.43
C GLU A 112 7.25 -6.02 -7.49
N MET A 113 8.50 -6.39 -7.15
CA MET A 113 9.66 -6.33 -8.04
C MET A 113 10.08 -7.67 -8.68
N ASN A 114 9.43 -8.78 -8.35
CA ASN A 114 9.89 -10.11 -8.80
C ASN A 114 8.79 -11.03 -9.35
N PHE A 115 7.50 -10.74 -9.14
CA PHE A 115 6.41 -11.63 -9.51
C PHE A 115 6.38 -12.02 -10.99
N PHE A 116 6.89 -11.15 -11.86
CA PHE A 116 6.91 -11.32 -13.31
C PHE A 116 8.03 -12.25 -13.81
N LYS A 117 8.97 -12.65 -12.96
CA LYS A 117 10.09 -13.53 -13.33
C LYS A 117 9.65 -14.99 -13.41
N ALA A 118 10.15 -15.73 -14.38
CA ALA A 118 9.76 -17.12 -14.61
C ALA A 118 9.99 -18.03 -13.39
N ASP A 119 11.11 -17.84 -12.70
CA ASP A 119 11.57 -18.63 -11.55
C ASP A 119 10.99 -18.19 -10.21
N TRP A 120 10.24 -17.09 -10.16
CA TRP A 120 9.60 -16.63 -8.93
C TRP A 120 8.56 -17.63 -8.44
N LYS A 121 8.63 -17.98 -7.16
CA LYS A 121 7.71 -18.87 -6.46
C LYS A 121 7.48 -18.40 -5.02
N PRO A 122 6.25 -18.48 -4.48
CA PRO A 122 5.97 -18.03 -3.12
C PRO A 122 6.76 -18.80 -2.04
N GLU A 123 7.11 -20.06 -2.28
CA GLU A 123 7.93 -20.91 -1.40
C GLU A 123 9.29 -20.28 -1.06
N GLN A 124 9.86 -19.49 -1.98
CA GLN A 124 11.16 -18.85 -1.81
C GLN A 124 11.15 -17.76 -0.73
N TYR A 125 9.98 -17.19 -0.45
CA TYR A 125 9.87 -15.97 0.35
C TYR A 125 8.95 -16.10 1.58
N PHE A 126 7.93 -16.96 1.53
CA PHE A 126 6.79 -16.84 2.45
C PHE A 126 6.58 -18.03 3.38
N ALA A 127 7.58 -18.90 3.55
CA ALA A 127 7.46 -20.10 4.40
C ALA A 127 7.01 -19.77 5.83
N TRP A 128 7.49 -18.66 6.40
CA TRP A 128 7.08 -18.22 7.73
C TRP A 128 5.63 -17.69 7.75
N ALA A 129 5.21 -16.97 6.71
CA ALA A 129 3.85 -16.43 6.61
C ALA A 129 2.83 -17.57 6.47
N ARG A 130 3.20 -18.64 5.76
CA ARG A 130 2.44 -19.89 5.74
C ARG A 130 2.42 -20.57 7.12
N ALA A 131 3.56 -20.64 7.81
CA ALA A 131 3.63 -21.22 9.15
C ALA A 131 2.81 -20.44 10.19
N PHE A 132 2.61 -19.13 9.97
CA PHE A 132 1.75 -18.29 10.79
C PHE A 132 0.27 -18.72 10.71
N LYS A 133 -0.18 -19.38 9.64
CA LYS A 133 -1.57 -19.85 9.45
C LYS A 133 -2.59 -18.71 9.69
N PRO A 134 -2.58 -17.68 8.83
CA PRO A 134 -3.45 -16.52 9.00
C PRO A 134 -4.93 -16.89 8.86
N ASP A 135 -5.76 -16.34 9.74
CA ASP A 135 -7.22 -16.39 9.65
C ASP A 135 -7.77 -15.18 8.88
N VAL A 136 -7.02 -14.08 8.90
CA VAL A 136 -7.30 -12.84 8.17
C VAL A 136 -6.05 -12.39 7.43
N ILE A 137 -6.20 -11.97 6.18
CA ILE A 137 -5.10 -11.42 5.38
C ILE A 137 -5.52 -10.05 4.82
N VAL A 138 -4.74 -9.01 5.08
CA VAL A 138 -4.98 -7.64 4.60
C VAL A 138 -3.92 -7.32 3.54
N LEU A 139 -4.32 -7.21 2.27
CA LEU A 139 -3.40 -6.89 1.17
C LEU A 139 -3.48 -5.41 0.82
N PHE A 140 -2.37 -4.68 1.01
CA PHE A 140 -2.22 -3.27 0.63
C PHE A 140 -0.84 -2.99 0.02
N PHE A 141 -0.68 -3.29 -1.27
CA PHE A 141 0.55 -3.06 -2.03
C PHE A 141 0.25 -2.93 -3.54
N GLY A 142 1.25 -2.59 -4.33
CA GLY A 142 1.23 -2.32 -5.77
C GLY A 142 2.11 -1.11 -6.15
N ALA A 143 2.54 -0.33 -5.17
CA ALA A 143 3.32 0.90 -5.34
C ALA A 143 4.68 0.68 -6.01
N ASN A 144 5.31 -0.47 -5.79
CA ASN A 144 6.65 -0.75 -6.31
C ASN A 144 6.63 -1.55 -7.62
N VAL A 145 5.46 -1.95 -8.12
CA VAL A 145 5.37 -2.66 -9.42
C VAL A 145 5.85 -1.72 -10.53
N PRO A 146 6.78 -2.13 -11.42
CA PRO A 146 7.30 -1.27 -12.49
C PRO A 146 6.19 -0.67 -13.35
N LYS A 147 6.27 0.63 -13.68
CA LYS A 147 5.28 1.31 -14.55
C LYS A 147 5.25 0.73 -15.97
N THR A 148 6.34 0.09 -16.42
CA THR A 148 6.37 -0.66 -17.68
C THR A 148 5.41 -1.85 -17.68
N TYR A 149 5.04 -2.40 -16.51
CA TYR A 149 3.98 -3.40 -16.41
C TYR A 149 2.62 -2.84 -16.79
N ASP A 150 2.25 -1.65 -16.28
CA ASP A 150 0.97 -1.00 -16.63
C ASP A 150 0.92 -0.68 -18.12
N ALA A 151 2.03 -0.14 -18.64
CA ALA A 151 2.16 0.23 -20.04
C ALA A 151 2.21 -0.98 -20.99
N GLY A 152 2.31 -2.21 -20.49
CA GLY A 152 2.47 -3.41 -21.32
C GLY A 152 3.83 -3.47 -22.03
N LYS A 153 4.85 -2.81 -21.49
CA LYS A 153 6.18 -2.62 -22.07
C LYS A 153 7.29 -3.34 -21.31
N MET A 154 6.96 -4.37 -20.54
CA MET A 154 7.98 -5.18 -19.88
C MET A 154 8.77 -6.02 -20.89
N ALA A 155 10.10 -6.05 -20.70
CA ALA A 155 11.02 -6.87 -21.48
C ALA A 155 11.95 -7.65 -20.53
N PRO A 156 11.94 -8.99 -20.55
CA PRO A 156 10.98 -9.85 -21.28
C PRO A 156 9.53 -9.66 -20.79
N PRO A 157 8.51 -10.13 -21.55
CA PRO A 157 7.13 -10.14 -21.09
C PRO A 157 7.00 -10.86 -19.74
N PRO A 158 6.07 -10.41 -18.86
CA PRO A 158 5.92 -10.99 -17.55
C PRO A 158 5.43 -12.44 -17.68
N SER A 159 6.04 -13.37 -16.95
CA SER A 159 5.64 -14.79 -16.98
C SER A 159 4.27 -15.05 -16.35
N ARG A 160 3.72 -14.06 -15.63
CA ARG A 160 2.38 -14.09 -15.02
C ARG A 160 1.89 -12.67 -14.76
N THR A 161 0.59 -12.51 -14.63
CA THR A 161 -0.02 -11.25 -14.20
C THR A 161 0.20 -11.01 -12.71
N PHE A 162 0.00 -9.78 -12.25
CA PHE A 162 0.09 -9.43 -10.85
C PHE A 162 -1.04 -10.10 -10.04
N GLY A 163 -2.26 -10.14 -10.58
CA GLY A 163 -3.37 -10.90 -10.00
C GLY A 163 -3.04 -12.39 -9.82
N ALA A 164 -2.47 -13.04 -10.84
CA ALA A 164 -2.07 -14.45 -10.75
C ALA A 164 -0.97 -14.69 -9.70
N ALA A 165 -0.07 -13.74 -9.50
CA ALA A 165 0.93 -13.81 -8.44
C ALA A 165 0.32 -13.66 -7.04
N ILE A 166 -0.70 -12.81 -6.88
CA ILE A 166 -1.48 -12.71 -5.64
C ILE A 166 -2.19 -14.03 -5.35
N GLU A 167 -2.82 -14.65 -6.36
CA GLU A 167 -3.47 -15.97 -6.20
C GLU A 167 -2.47 -17.04 -5.77
N GLN A 168 -1.30 -17.13 -6.42
CA GLN A 168 -0.24 -18.07 -6.05
C GLN A 168 0.28 -17.84 -4.62
N PHE A 169 0.44 -16.57 -4.23
CA PHE A 169 0.79 -16.21 -2.85
C PHE A 169 -0.28 -16.68 -1.86
N LEU A 170 -1.56 -16.37 -2.10
CA LEU A 170 -2.66 -16.74 -1.22
C LEU A 170 -2.83 -18.26 -1.11
N ASP A 171 -2.72 -18.99 -2.22
CA ASP A 171 -2.79 -20.46 -2.25
C ASP A 171 -1.64 -21.11 -1.46
N TYR A 172 -0.48 -20.46 -1.43
CA TYR A 172 0.65 -20.94 -0.65
C TYR A 172 0.48 -20.67 0.85
N VAL A 173 0.07 -19.46 1.25
CA VAL A 173 -0.02 -19.08 2.67
C VAL A 173 -1.29 -19.60 3.36
N ASP A 174 -2.36 -19.81 2.60
CA ASP A 174 -3.63 -20.39 3.04
C ASP A 174 -4.09 -21.50 2.08
N PRO A 175 -3.43 -22.67 2.08
CA PRO A 175 -3.78 -23.78 1.18
C PRO A 175 -5.17 -24.35 1.46
N GLY A 176 -5.72 -24.10 2.65
CA GLY A 176 -7.08 -24.50 3.02
C GLY A 176 -8.17 -23.56 2.50
N LYS A 177 -7.78 -22.38 1.97
CA LYS A 177 -8.69 -21.33 1.47
C LYS A 177 -9.70 -20.86 2.52
N LYS A 178 -9.31 -20.84 3.79
CA LYS A 178 -10.19 -20.54 4.93
C LYS A 178 -10.14 -19.09 5.37
N ALA A 179 -9.03 -18.40 5.10
CA ALA A 179 -8.79 -17.05 5.55
C ALA A 179 -9.81 -16.07 4.96
N PHE A 180 -10.20 -15.07 5.75
CA PHE A 180 -10.91 -13.90 5.25
C PHE A 180 -9.89 -12.91 4.69
N VAL A 181 -9.96 -12.62 3.40
CA VAL A 181 -8.93 -11.81 2.72
C VAL A 181 -9.50 -10.48 2.24
N LEU A 182 -8.88 -9.39 2.68
CA LEU A 182 -9.16 -8.06 2.18
C LEU A 182 -8.15 -7.74 1.07
N VAL A 183 -8.63 -7.67 -0.16
CA VAL A 183 -7.84 -7.30 -1.33
C VAL A 183 -8.14 -5.84 -1.65
N SER A 184 -7.17 -4.94 -1.56
CA SER A 184 -7.42 -3.50 -1.74
C SER A 184 -6.75 -2.90 -2.97
N GLN A 185 -7.28 -1.78 -3.44
CA GLN A 185 -6.52 -0.87 -4.31
C GLN A 185 -5.18 -0.47 -3.67
N GLY A 186 -4.21 -0.07 -4.48
CA GLY A 186 -3.01 0.61 -3.96
C GLY A 186 -3.32 2.07 -3.57
N PHE A 187 -2.45 2.68 -2.77
CA PHE A 187 -2.52 4.13 -2.52
C PHE A 187 -2.33 4.92 -3.82
N TYR A 188 -1.33 4.57 -4.62
CA TYR A 188 -1.19 5.16 -5.95
C TYR A 188 -2.18 4.52 -6.93
N ILE A 189 -2.76 5.35 -7.79
CA ILE A 189 -3.73 4.95 -8.81
C ILE A 189 -3.03 4.12 -9.89
N ARG A 190 -3.41 2.84 -9.97
CA ARG A 190 -2.80 1.85 -10.88
C ARG A 190 -3.92 1.01 -11.52
N PRO A 191 -4.65 1.55 -12.52
CA PRO A 191 -5.88 0.92 -13.02
C PRO A 191 -5.73 -0.54 -13.46
N LYS A 192 -4.59 -0.87 -14.09
CA LYS A 192 -4.29 -2.26 -14.48
C LYS A 192 -4.16 -3.18 -13.27
N LEU A 193 -3.37 -2.79 -12.26
CA LEU A 193 -3.22 -3.58 -11.03
C LEU A 193 -4.53 -3.66 -10.26
N ASP A 194 -5.26 -2.56 -10.17
CA ASP A 194 -6.54 -2.49 -9.46
C ASP A 194 -7.57 -3.42 -10.10
N ALA A 195 -7.67 -3.44 -11.44
CA ALA A 195 -8.55 -4.37 -12.14
C ALA A 195 -8.17 -5.84 -11.91
N GLU A 196 -6.88 -6.18 -11.94
CA GLU A 196 -6.41 -7.54 -11.64
C GLU A 196 -6.73 -7.96 -10.21
N LYS A 197 -6.58 -7.06 -9.23
CA LYS A 197 -6.97 -7.31 -7.84
C LYS A 197 -8.47 -7.47 -7.65
N GLN A 198 -9.28 -6.71 -8.38
CA GLN A 198 -10.73 -6.87 -8.37
C GLN A 198 -11.13 -8.28 -8.85
N LEU A 199 -10.49 -8.78 -9.92
CA LEU A 199 -10.72 -10.14 -10.41
C LEU A 199 -10.34 -11.20 -9.38
N VAL A 200 -9.24 -11.00 -8.64
CA VAL A 200 -8.88 -11.88 -7.51
C VAL A 200 -9.97 -11.86 -6.44
N ALA A 201 -10.47 -10.68 -6.06
CA ALA A 201 -11.50 -10.54 -5.02
C ALA A 201 -12.87 -11.10 -5.43
N GLN A 202 -13.16 -11.27 -6.72
CA GLN A 202 -14.42 -11.80 -7.25
C GLN A 202 -14.51 -13.34 -7.21
N LYS A 203 -13.46 -14.05 -6.79
CA LYS A 203 -13.46 -15.52 -6.69
C LYS A 203 -14.47 -15.99 -5.65
N THR A 204 -15.52 -16.69 -6.10
CA THR A 204 -16.64 -17.13 -5.26
C THR A 204 -16.34 -18.38 -4.43
N ASP A 205 -15.29 -19.13 -4.76
CA ASP A 205 -14.78 -20.25 -3.94
C ASP A 205 -13.95 -19.79 -2.73
N ARG A 206 -13.87 -18.47 -2.51
CA ARG A 206 -13.03 -17.83 -1.50
C ARG A 206 -13.82 -16.81 -0.68
N ARG A 207 -13.29 -16.49 0.50
CA ARG A 207 -13.81 -15.43 1.37
C ARG A 207 -13.05 -14.13 1.16
N TYR A 208 -12.98 -13.68 -0.08
CA TYR A 208 -12.25 -12.47 -0.45
C TYR A 208 -13.21 -11.29 -0.58
N VAL A 209 -12.78 -10.12 -0.12
CA VAL A 209 -13.54 -8.88 -0.24
C VAL A 209 -12.64 -7.80 -0.82
N PHE A 210 -13.17 -7.10 -1.81
CA PHE A 210 -12.46 -5.96 -2.40
C PHE A 210 -12.65 -4.71 -1.53
N VAL A 211 -11.54 -4.07 -1.16
CA VAL A 211 -11.55 -2.82 -0.40
C VAL A 211 -11.25 -1.67 -1.37
N ASN A 212 -12.28 -0.86 -1.62
CA ASN A 212 -12.20 0.34 -2.44
C ASN A 212 -11.64 1.51 -1.62
N LEU A 213 -10.62 2.17 -2.15
CA LEU A 213 -9.92 3.32 -1.57
C LEU A 213 -9.99 4.56 -2.48
N GLU A 214 -10.80 4.55 -3.53
CA GLU A 214 -10.85 5.59 -4.55
C GLU A 214 -11.16 6.97 -3.95
N ASP A 215 -12.08 7.03 -2.99
CA ASP A 215 -12.47 8.25 -2.26
C ASP A 215 -11.39 8.77 -1.31
N VAL A 216 -10.41 7.94 -0.94
CA VAL A 216 -9.28 8.34 -0.11
C VAL A 216 -8.12 8.79 -1.00
N ARG A 217 -7.71 7.94 -1.94
CA ARG A 217 -6.45 8.10 -2.68
C ARG A 217 -6.46 9.18 -3.76
N THR A 218 -7.64 9.68 -4.13
CA THR A 218 -7.81 10.78 -5.09
C THR A 218 -7.66 12.16 -4.44
N ARG A 219 -7.58 12.21 -3.11
CA ARG A 219 -7.49 13.46 -2.34
C ARG A 219 -6.05 13.95 -2.26
N ALA A 220 -5.80 15.21 -2.62
CA ALA A 220 -4.44 15.76 -2.55
C ALA A 220 -3.94 15.87 -1.10
N GLU A 221 -4.83 16.24 -0.19
CA GLU A 221 -4.53 16.50 1.22
C GLU A 221 -4.20 15.26 2.04
N VAL A 222 -4.38 14.05 1.49
CA VAL A 222 -3.97 12.81 2.16
C VAL A 222 -2.52 12.43 1.86
N HIS A 223 -1.86 13.12 0.93
CA HIS A 223 -0.46 12.89 0.58
C HIS A 223 0.46 13.73 1.49
N GLY A 224 1.57 13.12 1.89
CA GLY A 224 2.58 13.72 2.76
C GLY A 224 3.98 13.61 2.17
N LEU A 225 4.96 13.44 3.06
CA LEU A 225 6.34 13.22 2.65
C LEU A 225 6.44 12.05 1.67
N TYR A 226 7.28 12.21 0.64
CA TYR A 226 7.52 11.18 -0.37
C TYR A 226 6.25 10.73 -1.14
N ASN A 227 5.22 11.59 -1.24
CA ASN A 227 3.90 11.24 -1.80
C ASN A 227 3.22 10.04 -1.12
N HIS A 228 3.66 9.66 0.08
CA HIS A 228 3.03 8.59 0.86
C HIS A 228 1.83 9.15 1.65
N PRO A 229 0.91 8.30 2.17
CA PRO A 229 -0.19 8.79 2.96
C PRO A 229 0.33 9.46 4.25
N ASN A 230 -0.07 10.71 4.47
CA ASN A 230 0.15 11.41 5.74
C ASN A 230 -0.78 10.85 6.83
N ASP A 231 -0.77 11.45 8.02
CA ASP A 231 -1.62 11.01 9.15
C ASP A 231 -3.11 10.87 8.76
N LEU A 232 -3.68 11.84 8.03
CA LEU A 232 -5.07 11.78 7.55
C LEU A 232 -5.26 10.64 6.55
N GLY A 233 -4.33 10.46 5.62
CA GLY A 233 -4.37 9.34 4.67
C GLY A 233 -4.32 7.98 5.38
N MET A 234 -3.42 7.83 6.35
CA MET A 234 -3.29 6.62 7.17
C MET A 234 -4.56 6.32 7.96
N GLU A 235 -5.17 7.34 8.57
CA GLU A 235 -6.44 7.24 9.30
C GLU A 235 -7.57 6.75 8.40
N LEU A 236 -7.75 7.36 7.23
CA LEU A 236 -8.82 7.00 6.30
C LEU A 236 -8.62 5.59 5.71
N ILE A 237 -7.36 5.21 5.42
CA ILE A 237 -7.03 3.85 4.99
C ILE A 237 -7.40 2.84 6.10
N ALA A 238 -7.00 3.11 7.34
CA ALA A 238 -7.31 2.24 8.48
C ALA A 238 -8.82 2.09 8.69
N ALA A 239 -9.56 3.21 8.64
CA ALA A 239 -11.01 3.23 8.76
C ALA A 239 -11.69 2.37 7.68
N ARG A 240 -11.27 2.52 6.41
CA ARG A 240 -11.82 1.74 5.30
C ARG A 240 -11.61 0.23 5.44
N PHE A 241 -10.42 -0.19 5.86
CA PHE A 241 -10.16 -1.60 6.15
C PHE A 241 -10.99 -2.08 7.34
N TRP A 242 -11.10 -1.26 8.41
CA TRP A 242 -11.86 -1.62 9.59
C TRP A 242 -13.35 -1.83 9.33
N GLU A 243 -13.97 -0.95 8.53
CA GLU A 243 -15.38 -1.07 8.11
C GLU A 243 -15.68 -2.44 7.50
N THR A 244 -14.73 -2.95 6.70
CA THR A 244 -14.84 -4.26 6.03
C THR A 244 -14.51 -5.42 6.97
N LEU A 245 -13.51 -5.25 7.84
CA LEU A 245 -12.98 -6.30 8.69
C LEU A 245 -13.82 -6.59 9.94
N ARG A 246 -14.43 -5.56 10.55
CA ARG A 246 -15.05 -5.65 11.88
C ARG A 246 -16.10 -6.76 12.01
N GLU A 247 -16.90 -7.00 10.97
CA GLU A 247 -17.95 -8.02 11.00
C GLU A 247 -17.40 -9.45 10.87
N ALA A 248 -16.21 -9.60 10.27
CA ALA A 248 -15.53 -10.90 10.20
C ALA A 248 -14.88 -11.28 11.53
N LEU A 249 -14.44 -10.31 12.33
CA LEU A 249 -13.76 -10.55 13.61
C LEU A 249 -14.70 -10.73 14.81
N LYS A 250 -15.96 -10.30 14.69
CA LYS A 250 -17.03 -10.51 15.70
C LYS A 250 -17.59 -11.94 15.70
N ARG A 251 -17.29 -12.74 14.68
CA ARG A 251 -17.74 -14.14 14.54
C ARG A 251 -16.72 -15.08 15.17
#